data_AF-A0A2P4NX23-F1
#
_entry.id   AF-A0A2P4NX23-F1
#
_cell.length_a   1.000
_cell.length_b   1.000
_cell.length_c   1.000
_cell.angle_alpha   90.00
_cell.angle_beta   90.00
_cell.angle_gamma   90.00
#
_symmetry.space_group_name_H-M   'P 1'
#
loop_
_entity.id
_entity.type
_entity.pdbx_description
1 polymer ?
#
loop_
_entity_poly.entity_id
_entity_poly.type
_entity_poly.pdbx_seq_one_letter_code
_entity_poly.pdbx_strand_id
1 'polypeptide(L)'
;MSSTNTSFASLTTSFTTSTSEFICSTCQKRFKKQSGLSRHLNIVKKYNIPRNDLDNLSETNNEKFRSILVYLINRKLPHGFKKGGRQLVSLACTEHQFFNIFKGHIYHHHSNRNVYKCVFQGSSGYQILSEILNNPLWGQKFYDNEQQTYVVLFSDPLQHLKNNLLAIATRCITEGVNTKRRKSNYNPGEVVVEWKIKGERDAKENYCEAGFIYIRFWVKQI
;
A
#
# COMPACT_ATOMS: atom_id res chain seq x y z
N MET A 1 48.17 19.83 -52.05
CA MET A 1 46.72 19.56 -51.92
C MET A 1 46.52 18.55 -50.82
N SER A 2 45.70 18.92 -49.83
CA SER A 2 44.99 18.09 -48.84
C SER A 2 45.10 18.74 -47.46
N SER A 3 44.28 19.76 -47.27
CA SER A 3 44.02 20.40 -45.98
C SER A 3 42.91 19.61 -45.30
N THR A 4 43.19 18.97 -44.17
CA THR A 4 42.17 18.29 -43.35
C THR A 4 41.66 19.23 -42.27
N ASN A 5 40.47 19.76 -42.51
CA ASN A 5 39.64 20.49 -41.56
C ASN A 5 39.24 19.56 -40.40
N THR A 6 39.60 19.93 -39.16
CA THR A 6 39.08 19.30 -37.94
C THR A 6 38.00 20.20 -37.37
N SER A 7 36.73 19.81 -37.52
CA SER A 7 35.59 20.56 -36.99
C SER A 7 35.43 20.27 -35.49
N PHE A 8 35.46 21.32 -34.66
CA PHE A 8 35.07 21.24 -33.26
C PHE A 8 33.54 21.18 -33.15
N ALA A 9 33.01 20.02 -32.78
CA ALA A 9 31.60 19.89 -32.40
C ALA A 9 31.44 20.30 -30.93
N SER A 10 30.80 21.44 -30.70
CA SER A 10 30.41 21.92 -29.37
C SER A 10 29.39 20.97 -28.75
N LEU A 11 29.81 20.25 -27.70
CA LEU A 11 28.93 19.49 -26.83
C LEU A 11 28.02 20.45 -26.06
N THR A 12 26.77 20.55 -26.50
CA THR A 12 25.72 21.24 -25.76
C THR A 12 25.37 20.40 -24.53
N THR A 13 25.93 20.74 -23.38
CA THR A 13 25.50 20.25 -22.07
C THR A 13 24.06 20.70 -21.84
N SER A 14 23.12 19.79 -22.09
CA SER A 14 21.73 19.96 -21.68
C SER A 14 21.69 19.84 -20.15
N PHE A 15 21.53 20.97 -19.48
CA PHE A 15 21.21 21.05 -18.07
C PHE A 15 19.93 20.24 -17.82
N THR A 16 20.06 19.13 -17.11
CA THR A 16 18.92 18.41 -16.55
C THR A 16 18.29 19.32 -15.51
N THR A 17 17.23 20.02 -15.90
CA THR A 17 16.36 20.69 -14.96
C THR A 17 15.86 19.64 -13.98
N SER A 18 16.31 19.76 -12.72
CA SER A 18 15.71 19.08 -11.58
C SER A 18 14.25 19.49 -11.53
N THR A 19 13.41 18.70 -12.21
CA THR A 19 11.97 18.90 -12.19
C THR A 19 11.53 18.46 -10.82
N SER A 20 11.15 19.44 -9.98
CA SER A 20 10.52 19.16 -8.69
C SER A 20 9.35 18.21 -8.93
N GLU A 21 9.48 16.97 -8.46
CA GLU A 21 8.42 15.98 -8.60
C GLU A 21 7.26 16.40 -7.68
N PHE A 22 6.07 16.59 -8.24
CA PHE A 22 4.87 16.89 -7.45
C PHE A 22 4.28 15.58 -6.94
N ILE A 23 4.18 15.39 -5.62
CA ILE A 23 3.78 14.13 -5.00
C ILE A 23 2.47 14.29 -4.22
N CYS A 24 1.54 13.36 -4.40
CA CYS A 24 0.33 13.29 -3.57
C CYS A 24 0.66 12.74 -2.18
N SER A 25 0.32 13.45 -1.11
CA SER A 25 0.55 12.98 0.27
C SER A 25 -0.25 11.72 0.63
N THR A 26 -1.46 11.56 0.09
CA THR A 26 -2.35 10.43 0.39
C THR A 26 -1.92 9.12 -0.27
N CYS A 27 -1.49 9.16 -1.55
CA CYS A 27 -1.16 7.95 -2.33
C CYS A 27 0.27 7.88 -2.84
N GLN A 28 1.07 8.90 -2.57
CA GLN A 28 2.48 8.98 -2.94
C GLN A 28 2.75 8.90 -4.46
N LYS A 29 1.71 9.12 -5.27
CA LYS A 29 1.81 9.19 -6.74
C LYS A 29 2.54 10.47 -7.15
N ARG A 30 3.52 10.31 -8.06
CA ARG A 30 4.32 11.39 -8.64
C ARG A 30 3.67 11.95 -9.91
N PHE A 31 3.78 13.26 -10.09
CA PHE A 31 3.25 13.99 -11.23
C PHE A 31 4.33 14.90 -11.80
N LYS A 32 4.39 14.97 -13.14
CA LYS A 32 5.31 15.85 -13.87
C LYS A 32 4.91 17.34 -13.81
N LYS A 33 3.66 17.64 -13.45
CA LYS A 33 3.09 19.00 -13.46
C LYS A 33 2.19 19.20 -12.25
N GLN A 34 2.23 20.40 -11.65
CA GLN A 34 1.36 20.79 -10.54
C GLN A 34 -0.12 20.66 -10.90
N SER A 35 -0.53 21.03 -12.11
CA SER A 35 -1.93 20.88 -12.56
C SER A 35 -2.41 19.43 -12.54
N GLY A 36 -1.52 18.47 -12.83
CA GLY A 36 -1.80 17.04 -12.72
C GLY A 36 -2.04 16.61 -11.28
N LEU A 37 -1.21 17.10 -10.35
CA LEU A 37 -1.40 16.88 -8.91
C LEU A 37 -2.71 17.51 -8.43
N SER A 38 -3.00 18.77 -8.75
CA SER A 38 -4.24 19.45 -8.33
C SER A 38 -5.49 18.72 -8.82
N ARG A 39 -5.53 18.27 -10.09
CA ARG A 39 -6.65 17.47 -10.61
C ARG A 39 -6.79 16.17 -9.85
N HIS A 40 -5.68 15.50 -9.54
CA HIS A 40 -5.70 14.27 -8.76
C HIS A 40 -6.19 14.49 -7.32
N LEU A 41 -5.75 15.54 -6.64
CA LEU A 41 -6.20 15.87 -5.28
C LEU A 41 -7.71 16.14 -5.24
N ASN A 42 -8.28 16.80 -6.25
CA ASN A 42 -9.73 16.99 -6.35
C ASN A 42 -10.50 15.66 -6.48
N ILE A 43 -9.92 14.69 -7.17
CA ILE A 43 -10.50 13.33 -7.29
C ILE A 43 -10.40 12.60 -5.96
N VAL A 44 -9.23 12.61 -5.31
CA VAL A 44 -9.02 11.99 -3.99
C VAL A 44 -9.94 12.59 -2.93
N LYS A 45 -10.13 13.92 -2.94
CA LYS A 45 -11.05 14.61 -2.04
C LYS A 45 -12.47 14.03 -2.15
N LYS A 46 -12.96 13.78 -3.37
CA LYS A 46 -14.28 13.19 -3.60
C LYS A 46 -14.41 11.77 -3.05
N TYR A 47 -13.32 11.00 -3.01
CA TYR A 47 -13.33 9.64 -2.45
C TYR A 47 -13.46 9.61 -0.93
N ASN A 48 -13.17 10.72 -0.27
CA ASN A 48 -13.24 10.87 1.18
C ASN A 48 -14.45 11.70 1.63
N ILE A 49 -15.47 11.83 0.77
CA ILE A 49 -16.79 12.35 1.14
C ILE A 49 -17.72 11.14 1.32
N PRO A 50 -18.37 10.99 2.49
CA PRO A 50 -19.30 9.90 2.74
C PRO A 50 -20.51 10.00 1.81
N ARG A 51 -21.18 8.88 1.54
CA ARG A 51 -22.52 8.91 0.92
C ARG A 51 -23.53 9.47 1.94
N ASN A 52 -24.53 10.21 1.43
CA ASN A 52 -25.44 11.06 2.21
C ASN A 52 -26.36 10.32 3.21
N ASP A 53 -26.22 9.00 3.36
CA ASP A 53 -27.10 8.08 4.08
C ASP A 53 -26.39 7.31 5.22
N LEU A 54 -25.19 7.74 5.60
CA LEU A 54 -24.41 7.06 6.64
C LEU A 54 -24.70 7.62 8.05
N ASP A 55 -25.62 6.99 8.78
CA ASP A 55 -25.90 7.29 10.20
C ASP A 55 -24.63 7.29 11.04
N ASN A 56 -24.36 8.35 11.83
CA ASN A 56 -23.16 8.41 12.68
C ASN A 56 -23.12 7.22 13.67
N LEU A 57 -22.19 6.28 13.45
CA LEU A 57 -21.90 5.23 14.43
C LEU A 57 -21.25 5.87 15.65
N SER A 58 -21.61 5.41 16.86
CA SER A 58 -20.96 5.84 18.09
C SER A 58 -19.45 5.56 18.05
N GLU A 59 -18.64 6.46 18.61
CA GLU A 59 -17.17 6.31 18.62
C GLU A 59 -16.71 5.00 19.27
N THR A 60 -17.43 4.51 20.30
CA THR A 60 -17.17 3.21 20.95
C THR A 60 -17.21 2.02 19.96
N ASN A 61 -18.06 2.08 18.94
CA ASN A 61 -18.11 1.02 17.92
C ASN A 61 -16.86 1.08 17.02
N ASN A 62 -16.36 2.29 16.72
CA ASN A 62 -15.13 2.48 15.95
C ASN A 62 -13.92 1.96 16.74
N GLU A 63 -13.84 2.24 18.04
CA GLU A 63 -12.78 1.73 18.92
C GLU A 63 -12.74 0.20 18.94
N LYS A 64 -13.87 -0.45 19.19
CA LYS A 64 -13.97 -1.92 19.15
C LYS A 64 -13.55 -2.47 17.79
N PHE A 65 -13.97 -1.83 16.71
CA PHE A 65 -13.61 -2.25 15.35
C PHE A 65 -12.11 -2.11 15.10
N ARG A 66 -11.47 -1.00 15.52
CA ARG A 66 -10.01 -0.83 15.49
C ARG A 66 -9.30 -1.95 16.25
N SER A 67 -9.75 -2.28 17.46
CA SER A 67 -9.18 -3.38 18.27
C SER A 67 -9.29 -4.73 17.56
N ILE A 68 -10.40 -5.02 16.89
CA ILE A 68 -10.56 -6.25 16.09
C ILE A 68 -9.54 -6.28 14.95
N LEU A 69 -9.35 -5.19 14.22
CA LEU A 69 -8.35 -5.13 13.14
C LEU A 69 -6.93 -5.37 13.66
N VAL A 70 -6.55 -4.71 14.76
CA VAL A 70 -5.24 -4.89 15.41
C VAL A 70 -5.04 -6.34 15.85
N TYR A 71 -6.06 -6.94 16.47
CA TYR A 71 -6.02 -8.34 16.89
C TYR A 71 -5.80 -9.28 15.71
N LEU A 72 -6.54 -9.10 14.61
CA LEU A 72 -6.41 -9.94 13.42
C LEU A 72 -5.04 -9.78 12.74
N ILE A 73 -4.49 -8.57 12.70
CA ILE A 73 -3.12 -8.32 12.22
C ILE A 73 -2.11 -9.03 13.12
N ASN A 74 -2.22 -8.90 14.44
CA ASN A 74 -1.33 -9.54 15.41
C ASN A 74 -1.35 -11.07 15.31
N ARG A 75 -2.50 -11.68 15.02
CA ARG A 75 -2.58 -13.13 14.75
C ARG A 75 -1.79 -13.57 13.53
N LYS A 76 -1.51 -12.66 12.59
CA LYS A 76 -0.67 -12.88 11.41
C LYS A 76 0.79 -12.47 11.64
N LEU A 77 1.19 -12.16 12.87
CA LEU A 77 2.57 -12.01 13.30
C LEU A 77 2.96 -13.28 14.07
N PRO A 78 3.48 -14.33 13.40
CA PRO A 78 3.81 -15.61 14.04
C PRO A 78 5.18 -15.60 14.71
N HIS A 79 5.39 -16.49 15.68
CA HIS A 79 6.71 -16.83 16.18
C HIS A 79 7.36 -17.81 15.19
N GLY A 80 8.49 -17.42 14.58
CA GLY A 80 9.32 -18.30 13.75
C GLY A 80 9.48 -17.87 12.28
N PHE A 81 10.75 -17.89 11.83
CA PHE A 81 11.20 -17.44 10.51
C PHE A 81 10.48 -18.10 9.32
N LYS A 82 10.01 -19.34 9.48
CA LYS A 82 9.32 -20.11 8.43
C LYS A 82 7.96 -19.54 8.01
N LYS A 83 7.40 -18.61 8.79
CA LYS A 83 6.09 -18.00 8.53
C LYS A 83 6.17 -16.53 8.09
N GLY A 84 7.37 -16.06 7.73
CA GLY A 84 7.60 -14.76 7.12
C GLY A 84 6.91 -14.58 5.76
N GLY A 85 6.74 -13.34 5.31
CA GLY A 85 6.25 -13.04 3.96
C GLY A 85 4.85 -12.42 3.91
N ARG A 86 4.15 -12.59 2.77
CA ARG A 86 2.89 -11.90 2.49
C ARG A 86 1.75 -12.46 3.33
N GLN A 87 1.09 -11.60 4.09
CA GLN A 87 -0.09 -11.88 4.90
C GLN A 87 -1.34 -11.24 4.30
N LEU A 88 -2.49 -11.84 4.62
CA LEU A 88 -3.82 -11.32 4.32
C LEU A 88 -4.71 -11.52 5.54
N VAL A 89 -5.35 -10.43 5.95
CA VAL A 89 -6.49 -10.44 6.87
C VAL A 89 -7.74 -10.04 6.10
N SER A 90 -8.86 -10.68 6.42
CA SER A 90 -10.18 -10.28 5.90
C SER A 90 -11.22 -10.36 7.00
N LEU A 91 -12.17 -9.43 6.99
CA LEU A 91 -13.26 -9.36 7.96
C LEU A 91 -14.49 -8.78 7.28
N ALA A 92 -15.68 -9.29 7.62
CA ALA A 92 -16.93 -8.68 7.20
C ALA A 92 -17.09 -7.33 7.92
N CYS A 93 -17.35 -6.26 7.18
CA CYS A 93 -17.65 -4.96 7.75
C CYS A 93 -18.48 -4.13 6.78
N THR A 94 -19.32 -3.25 7.33
CA THR A 94 -20.09 -2.33 6.50
C THR A 94 -19.16 -1.32 5.83
N GLU A 95 -19.64 -0.71 4.75
CA GLU A 95 -18.97 0.41 4.10
C GLU A 95 -18.70 1.54 5.10
N HIS A 96 -19.68 1.79 5.96
CA HIS A 96 -19.61 2.84 6.95
C HIS A 96 -18.51 2.62 7.98
N GLN A 97 -18.40 1.41 8.51
CA GLN A 97 -17.32 1.05 9.45
C GLN A 97 -15.95 1.25 8.81
N PHE A 98 -15.80 0.87 7.54
CA PHE A 98 -14.58 1.12 6.79
C PHE A 98 -14.32 2.63 6.64
N PHE A 99 -15.33 3.38 6.19
CA PHE A 99 -15.20 4.80 5.91
C PHE A 99 -14.87 5.60 7.18
N ASN A 100 -15.53 5.33 8.31
CA ASN A 100 -15.25 6.01 9.58
C ASN A 100 -13.81 5.87 10.03
N ILE A 101 -13.19 4.71 9.83
CA ILE A 101 -11.80 4.46 10.20
C ILE A 101 -10.82 5.04 9.18
N PHE A 102 -11.08 4.85 7.88
CA PHE A 102 -10.08 5.11 6.82
C PHE A 102 -10.33 6.40 6.02
N LYS A 103 -11.37 7.20 6.35
CA LYS A 103 -11.60 8.51 5.74
C LYS A 103 -10.36 9.40 5.85
N GLY A 104 -10.12 10.20 4.83
CA GLY A 104 -8.90 11.00 4.67
C GLY A 104 -7.75 10.24 3.98
N HIS A 105 -7.78 8.91 3.99
CA HIS A 105 -6.71 8.05 3.45
C HIS A 105 -7.15 7.22 2.23
N ILE A 106 -8.38 7.39 1.76
CA ILE A 106 -8.89 6.72 0.56
C ILE A 106 -8.39 7.47 -0.68
N TYR A 107 -7.63 6.82 -1.54
CA TYR A 107 -7.11 7.47 -2.76
C TYR A 107 -7.62 6.83 -4.06
N HIS A 108 -8.33 5.72 -3.95
CA HIS A 108 -8.95 5.06 -5.08
C HIS A 108 -10.33 4.53 -4.69
N HIS A 109 -11.34 4.93 -5.46
CA HIS A 109 -12.70 4.44 -5.36
C HIS A 109 -13.21 4.08 -6.76
N HIS A 110 -13.72 2.85 -6.91
CA HIS A 110 -14.37 2.40 -8.14
C HIS A 110 -15.88 2.24 -7.88
N SER A 111 -16.65 3.31 -8.14
CA SER A 111 -18.09 3.39 -7.84
C SER A 111 -18.88 2.20 -8.35
N ASN A 112 -18.65 1.78 -9.61
CA ASN A 112 -19.44 0.70 -10.22
C ASN A 112 -19.14 -0.69 -9.63
N ARG A 113 -18.09 -0.82 -8.81
CA ARG A 113 -17.68 -2.09 -8.19
C ARG A 113 -17.73 -2.01 -6.66
N ASN A 114 -18.17 -0.88 -6.10
CA ASN A 114 -18.17 -0.60 -4.66
C ASN A 114 -16.83 -0.99 -4.02
N VAL A 115 -15.72 -0.47 -4.55
CA VAL A 115 -14.36 -0.77 -4.06
C VAL A 115 -13.69 0.50 -3.57
N TYR A 116 -13.26 0.51 -2.31
CA TYR A 116 -12.38 1.53 -1.74
C TYR A 116 -10.98 0.97 -1.50
N LYS A 117 -9.96 1.82 -1.61
CA LYS A 117 -8.57 1.41 -1.41
C LYS A 117 -7.72 2.51 -0.75
N CYS A 118 -6.94 2.08 0.23
CA CYS A 118 -5.93 2.84 0.95
C CYS A 118 -4.58 2.09 0.86
N VAL A 119 -3.48 2.82 0.75
CA VAL A 119 -2.13 2.26 0.68
C VAL A 119 -1.25 3.10 1.60
N PHE A 120 -0.54 2.42 2.48
CA PHE A 120 0.36 3.01 3.46
C PHE A 120 1.76 2.44 3.21
N GLN A 121 2.76 3.32 3.18
CA GLN A 121 4.15 2.97 2.92
C GLN A 121 5.09 3.91 3.65
N GLY A 122 6.31 3.44 3.90
CA GLY A 122 7.35 4.14 4.65
C GLY A 122 7.02 4.35 6.12
N SER A 123 7.90 5.08 6.80
CA SER A 123 7.71 5.44 8.22
C SER A 123 6.45 6.27 8.45
N SER A 124 6.12 7.17 7.52
CA SER A 124 4.88 7.94 7.56
C SER A 124 3.65 7.04 7.48
N GLY A 125 3.67 6.02 6.62
CA GLY A 125 2.59 5.03 6.54
C GLY A 125 2.38 4.24 7.83
N TYR A 126 3.46 3.87 8.53
CA TYR A 126 3.37 3.21 9.83
C TYR A 126 2.72 4.14 10.87
N GLN A 127 3.17 5.40 10.94
CA GLN A 127 2.62 6.40 11.87
C GLN A 127 1.14 6.67 11.63
N ILE A 128 0.75 6.87 10.36
CA ILE A 128 -0.66 7.05 9.99
C ILE A 128 -1.49 5.85 10.40
N LEU A 129 -1.02 4.61 10.18
CA LEU A 129 -1.75 3.42 10.63
C LEU A 129 -1.83 3.32 12.15
N SER A 130 -0.80 3.74 12.89
CA SER A 130 -0.83 3.81 14.35
C SER A 130 -1.91 4.76 14.86
N GLU A 131 -2.08 5.91 14.21
CA GLU A 131 -3.14 6.88 14.52
C GLU A 131 -4.53 6.33 14.15
N ILE A 132 -4.69 5.81 12.92
CA ILE A 132 -5.95 5.23 12.43
C ILE A 132 -6.44 4.09 13.32
N LEU A 133 -5.53 3.19 13.70
CA LEU A 133 -5.83 2.01 14.51
C LEU A 133 -5.80 2.30 16.01
N ASN A 134 -5.43 3.53 16.41
CA ASN A 134 -5.23 3.93 17.80
C ASN A 134 -4.36 2.94 18.59
N ASN A 135 -3.25 2.50 17.99
CA ASN A 135 -2.32 1.55 18.61
C ASN A 135 -0.91 1.72 18.01
N PRO A 136 0.10 2.18 18.77
CA PRO A 136 1.45 2.41 18.25
C PRO A 136 2.21 1.12 17.87
N LEU A 137 1.80 -0.02 18.42
CA LEU A 137 2.39 -1.34 18.22
C LEU A 137 1.49 -2.24 17.36
N TRP A 138 0.56 -1.67 16.60
CA TRP A 138 -0.44 -2.41 15.82
C TRP A 138 0.17 -3.49 14.90
N GLY A 139 1.39 -3.22 14.41
CA GLY A 139 2.11 -4.06 13.48
C GLY A 139 3.36 -4.71 14.07
N GLN A 140 3.52 -4.76 15.40
CA GLN A 140 4.66 -5.38 16.07
C GLN A 140 4.20 -6.37 17.12
N LYS A 141 4.89 -7.51 17.21
CA LYS A 141 4.66 -8.51 18.24
C LYS A 141 5.96 -9.03 18.79
N PHE A 142 6.10 -8.94 20.10
CA PHE A 142 7.27 -9.34 20.85
C PHE A 142 7.12 -10.77 21.38
N TYR A 143 8.25 -11.44 21.47
CA TYR A 143 8.43 -12.79 21.99
C TYR A 143 9.61 -12.80 22.96
N ASP A 144 9.80 -13.93 23.63
CA ASP A 144 10.95 -14.13 24.50
C ASP A 144 12.27 -14.00 23.71
N ASN A 145 13.37 -13.73 24.44
CA ASN A 145 14.72 -13.57 23.88
C ASN A 145 14.83 -12.43 22.86
N GLU A 146 14.13 -11.32 23.11
CA GLU A 146 14.15 -10.10 22.27
C GLU A 146 13.69 -10.31 20.83
N GLN A 147 13.10 -11.46 20.53
CA GLN A 147 12.58 -11.76 19.21
C GLN A 147 11.32 -10.95 18.95
N GLN A 148 11.19 -10.42 17.73
CA GLN A 148 9.99 -9.72 17.34
C GLN A 148 9.60 -9.97 15.89
N THR A 149 8.31 -10.00 15.64
CA THR A 149 7.76 -10.05 14.28
C THR A 149 7.00 -8.77 14.01
N TYR A 150 7.26 -8.16 12.86
CA TYR A 150 6.73 -6.85 12.52
C TYR A 150 6.24 -6.77 11.07
N VAL A 151 5.32 -5.85 10.84
CA VAL A 151 4.81 -5.49 9.52
C VAL A 151 5.83 -4.62 8.79
N VAL A 152 6.16 -5.00 7.55
CA VAL A 152 7.14 -4.32 6.71
C VAL A 152 6.47 -3.19 5.93
N LEU A 153 6.79 -1.94 6.27
CA LEU A 153 6.40 -0.74 5.53
C LEU A 153 7.56 -0.03 4.83
N PHE A 154 8.77 -0.54 4.95
CA PHE A 154 9.93 -0.02 4.26
C PHE A 154 10.60 -1.18 3.52
N SER A 155 10.82 -0.99 2.23
CA SER A 155 11.80 -1.80 1.53
C SER A 155 13.16 -1.31 2.00
N ASP A 156 13.80 -2.02 2.94
CA ASP A 156 15.23 -1.83 3.13
C ASP A 156 15.87 -2.00 1.75
N PRO A 157 16.58 -0.98 1.22
CA PRO A 157 17.58 -1.29 0.23
C PRO A 157 18.53 -2.21 0.98
N LEU A 158 18.57 -3.49 0.62
CA LEU A 158 19.60 -4.42 1.07
C LEU A 158 20.93 -3.66 1.01
N GLN A 159 21.45 -3.20 2.15
CA GLN A 159 22.65 -2.36 2.16
C GLN A 159 23.85 -3.12 1.59
N HIS A 160 23.78 -4.45 1.57
CA HIS A 160 24.75 -5.33 0.91
C HIS A 160 24.61 -5.45 -0.61
N LEU A 161 23.51 -5.00 -1.23
CA LEU A 161 23.29 -5.10 -2.68
C LEU A 161 23.65 -3.82 -3.45
N LYS A 162 23.92 -2.71 -2.73
CA LYS A 162 24.42 -1.46 -3.35
C LYS A 162 25.71 -1.67 -4.14
N ASN A 163 26.47 -2.72 -3.84
CA ASN A 163 27.78 -2.97 -4.43
C ASN A 163 27.75 -3.90 -5.65
N ASN A 164 26.59 -4.41 -6.07
CA ASN A 164 26.55 -5.35 -7.19
C ASN A 164 25.32 -5.15 -8.08
N LEU A 165 25.39 -4.14 -8.95
CA LEU A 165 24.40 -3.87 -10.01
C LEU A 165 24.10 -5.11 -10.88
N LEU A 166 25.08 -6.01 -11.03
CA LEU A 166 24.93 -7.26 -11.78
C LEU A 166 23.97 -8.24 -11.10
N ALA A 167 23.98 -8.31 -9.77
CA ALA A 167 23.07 -9.16 -8.99
C ALA A 167 21.63 -8.65 -9.04
N ILE A 168 21.43 -7.32 -9.12
CA ILE A 168 20.12 -6.69 -9.30
C ILE A 168 19.55 -7.03 -10.68
N ALA A 169 20.35 -6.84 -11.73
CA ALA A 169 19.95 -7.18 -13.10
C ALA A 169 19.64 -8.68 -13.25
N THR A 170 20.47 -9.55 -12.69
CA THR A 170 20.30 -11.01 -12.75
C THR A 170 19.05 -11.47 -12.00
N ARG A 171 18.67 -10.80 -10.89
CA ARG A 171 17.45 -11.09 -10.14
C ARG A 171 16.17 -10.60 -10.84
N CYS A 172 16.21 -9.41 -11.45
CA CYS A 172 15.12 -8.91 -12.30
C CYS A 172 14.87 -9.81 -13.52
N ILE A 173 15.94 -10.39 -14.09
CA ILE A 173 15.87 -11.33 -15.21
C ILE A 173 15.34 -12.70 -14.75
N THR A 174 15.83 -13.24 -13.63
CA THR A 174 15.39 -14.55 -13.11
C THR A 174 13.95 -14.54 -12.56
N GLU A 175 13.51 -13.45 -11.92
CA GLU A 175 12.10 -13.24 -11.53
C GLU A 175 11.17 -12.99 -12.73
N GLY A 176 11.72 -12.61 -13.88
CA GLY A 176 11.00 -12.47 -15.14
C GLY A 176 10.79 -13.80 -15.89
N VAL A 177 11.64 -14.80 -15.65
CA VAL A 177 11.73 -15.99 -16.52
C VAL A 177 11.11 -17.26 -15.92
N ASN A 178 10.92 -17.40 -14.60
CA ASN A 178 10.36 -18.65 -14.06
C ASN A 178 9.11 -18.53 -13.18
N THR A 179 8.08 -19.24 -13.65
CA THR A 179 6.72 -19.45 -13.14
C THR A 179 5.69 -18.39 -13.54
N LYS A 180 4.64 -18.85 -14.22
CA LYS A 180 3.34 -18.17 -14.45
C LYS A 180 2.59 -17.91 -13.13
N ARG A 181 3.28 -17.47 -12.07
CA ARG A 181 2.63 -16.90 -10.88
C ARG A 181 2.24 -15.48 -11.24
N ARG A 182 0.92 -15.24 -11.27
CA ARG A 182 0.30 -13.91 -11.39
C ARG A 182 1.08 -12.94 -10.50
N LYS A 183 1.87 -12.03 -11.09
CA LYS A 183 2.64 -11.03 -10.35
C LYS A 183 1.68 -10.37 -9.36
N SER A 184 2.03 -10.41 -8.08
CA SER A 184 1.24 -9.74 -7.04
C SER A 184 1.26 -8.25 -7.35
N ASN A 185 0.10 -7.62 -7.59
CA ASN A 185 -0.02 -6.17 -7.82
C ASN A 185 0.32 -5.32 -6.58
N TYR A 186 0.95 -5.91 -5.56
CA TYR A 186 1.22 -5.32 -4.26
C TYR A 186 2.72 -5.47 -4.00
N ASN A 187 3.38 -4.35 -3.74
CA ASN A 187 4.81 -4.32 -3.55
C ASN A 187 5.16 -4.67 -2.09
N PRO A 188 6.27 -5.37 -1.84
CA PRO A 188 6.86 -5.42 -0.50
C PRO A 188 7.07 -3.99 0.03
N GLY A 189 6.82 -3.76 1.32
CA GLY A 189 6.92 -2.43 1.93
C GLY A 189 5.64 -1.59 1.88
N GLU A 190 4.53 -2.14 1.41
CA GLU A 190 3.22 -1.49 1.44
C GLU A 190 2.23 -2.29 2.30
N VAL A 191 1.40 -1.57 3.05
CA VAL A 191 0.16 -2.09 3.62
C VAL A 191 -0.99 -1.59 2.77
N VAL A 192 -1.75 -2.53 2.22
CA VAL A 192 -2.88 -2.20 1.35
C VAL A 192 -4.17 -2.63 2.01
N VAL A 193 -5.04 -1.65 2.23
CA VAL A 193 -6.37 -1.84 2.80
C VAL A 193 -7.40 -1.63 1.69
N GLU A 194 -8.21 -2.64 1.44
CA GLU A 194 -9.25 -2.62 0.42
C GLU A 194 -10.59 -2.98 1.06
N TRP A 195 -11.64 -2.20 0.80
CA TRP A 195 -13.00 -2.61 1.09
C TRP A 195 -13.74 -2.89 -0.22
N LYS A 196 -14.51 -3.96 -0.26
CA LYS A 196 -15.35 -4.29 -1.41
C LYS A 196 -16.55 -5.15 -1.03
N ILE A 197 -17.61 -5.05 -1.83
CA ILE A 197 -18.73 -5.99 -1.79
C ILE A 197 -18.30 -7.31 -2.44
N LYS A 198 -18.57 -8.43 -1.77
CA LYS A 198 -18.44 -9.79 -2.32
C LYS A 198 -19.84 -10.38 -2.41
N GLY A 199 -20.23 -10.77 -3.62
CA GLY A 199 -21.44 -11.55 -3.87
C GLY A 199 -21.12 -13.02 -4.15
N GLU A 200 -22.05 -13.90 -3.83
CA GLU A 200 -22.00 -15.33 -4.09
C GLU A 200 -23.40 -15.82 -4.51
N ARG A 201 -23.44 -16.80 -5.42
CA ARG A 201 -24.68 -17.51 -5.77
C ARG A 201 -24.56 -18.94 -5.31
N ASP A 202 -25.62 -19.45 -4.69
CA ASP A 202 -25.70 -20.87 -4.34
C ASP A 202 -26.15 -21.71 -5.54
N ALA A 203 -26.20 -23.04 -5.35
CA ALA A 203 -26.63 -23.99 -6.38
C ALA A 203 -28.09 -23.85 -6.81
N LYS A 204 -28.89 -23.04 -6.09
CA LYS A 204 -30.30 -22.73 -6.39
C LYS A 204 -30.47 -21.31 -6.94
N GLU A 205 -29.38 -20.67 -7.35
CA GLU A 205 -29.32 -19.28 -7.81
C GLU A 205 -29.71 -18.21 -6.79
N ASN A 206 -29.77 -18.53 -5.49
CA ASN A 206 -29.95 -17.48 -4.47
C ASN A 206 -28.68 -16.64 -4.41
N TYR A 207 -28.83 -15.33 -4.52
CA TYR A 207 -27.73 -14.37 -4.45
C TYR A 207 -27.62 -13.77 -3.05
N CYS A 208 -26.42 -13.81 -2.48
CA CYS A 208 -26.10 -13.09 -1.25
C CYS A 208 -24.87 -12.21 -1.47
N GLU A 209 -24.85 -11.04 -0.84
CA GLU A 209 -23.68 -10.15 -0.86
C GLU A 209 -23.42 -9.50 0.49
N ALA A 210 -22.15 -9.21 0.76
CA ALA A 210 -21.74 -8.49 1.95
C ALA A 210 -20.45 -7.69 1.71
N GLY A 211 -20.26 -6.63 2.50
CA GLY A 211 -19.03 -5.84 2.52
C GLY A 211 -17.91 -6.53 3.30
N PHE A 212 -16.71 -6.50 2.74
CA PHE A 212 -15.51 -7.04 3.38
C PHE A 212 -14.33 -6.08 3.28
N ILE A 213 -13.62 -5.92 4.39
CA ILE A 213 -12.29 -5.32 4.43
C ILE A 213 -11.22 -6.40 4.23
N TYR A 214 -10.17 -6.04 3.49
CA TYR A 214 -9.00 -6.86 3.23
C TYR A 214 -7.75 -6.03 3.55
N ILE A 215 -6.87 -6.55 4.41
CA ILE A 215 -5.60 -5.91 4.75
C ILE A 215 -4.47 -6.84 4.29
N ARG A 216 -3.67 -6.35 3.33
CA ARG A 216 -2.53 -7.07 2.75
C ARG A 216 -1.25 -6.39 3.19
N PHE A 217 -0.31 -7.19 3.68
CA PHE A 217 0.97 -6.67 4.18
C PHE A 217 2.04 -7.76 4.17
N TRP A 218 3.29 -7.38 4.43
CA TRP A 218 4.40 -8.31 4.59
C TRP A 218 4.86 -8.35 6.03
N VAL A 219 5.35 -9.50 6.48
CA VAL A 219 5.92 -9.66 7.82
C VAL A 219 7.37 -10.15 7.75
N LYS A 220 8.19 -9.63 8.66
CA LYS A 220 9.57 -10.06 8.91
C LYS A 220 9.75 -10.31 10.41
N GLN A 221 10.71 -11.16 10.74
CA GLN A 221 11.14 -11.41 12.11
C GLN A 221 12.60 -10.95 12.26
N ILE A 222 12.91 -10.35 13.42
CA ILE A 222 14.28 -10.08 13.90
C ILE A 222 14.46 -10.89 15.18
#